data_AF-A0A3C1DTD3-F1
#
_entry.id   AF-A0A3C1DTD3-F1
#
_cell.length_a   1.000
_cell.length_b   1.000
_cell.length_c   1.000
_cell.angle_alpha   90.00
_cell.angle_beta   90.00
_cell.angle_gamma   90.00
#
_symmetry.space_group_name_H-M   'P 1'
#
loop_
_entity.id
_entity.type
_entity.pdbx_description
1 polymer ?
#
loop_
_entity_poly.entity_id
_entity_poly.type
_entity_poly.pdbx_seq_one_letter_code
_entity_poly.pdbx_strand_id
1 'polypeptide(L)'
;MDSATVIRAVAAVLRDDTGRVLLVKRGNEPDRGAWSLPGGRIEADELPIDAVVREMREETGLTVDVDGLLGQVERPHPDGGRYVIDDFAVSNPRGALMAADDATDA
;
A
#
# COMPACT_ATOMS: atom_id res chain seq x y z
N MET A 1 -29.55 2.41 -10.46
CA MET A 1 -28.41 3.26 -10.08
C MET A 1 -27.19 2.44 -10.41
N ASP A 2 -26.48 2.82 -11.47
CA ASP A 2 -25.27 2.12 -11.91
C ASP A 2 -24.19 2.38 -10.85
N SER A 3 -24.02 1.44 -9.92
CA SER A 3 -23.07 1.63 -8.83
C SER A 3 -21.69 1.33 -9.39
N ALA A 4 -21.02 2.39 -9.85
CA ALA A 4 -19.66 2.30 -10.35
C ALA A 4 -18.77 1.53 -9.34
N THR A 5 -18.00 0.57 -9.84
CA THR A 5 -17.18 -0.34 -9.03
C THR A 5 -16.31 0.43 -8.04
N VAL A 6 -16.31 0.00 -6.77
CA VAL A 6 -15.43 0.53 -5.73
C VAL A 6 -14.42 -0.53 -5.35
N ILE A 7 -13.13 -0.23 -5.53
CA ILE A 7 -12.04 -1.11 -5.09
C ILE A 7 -11.43 -0.49 -3.84
N ARG A 8 -11.45 -1.25 -2.75
CA ARG A 8 -10.83 -0.84 -1.47
C ARG A 8 -9.37 -1.27 -1.48
N ALA A 9 -8.50 -0.37 -1.07
CA ALA A 9 -7.07 -0.59 -0.99
C ALA A 9 -6.49 0.13 0.23
N VAL A 10 -5.25 -0.20 0.57
CA VAL A 10 -4.49 0.42 1.65
C VAL A 10 -3.12 0.84 1.15
N ALA A 11 -2.52 1.81 1.82
CA ALA A 11 -1.13 2.19 1.61
C ALA A 11 -0.45 2.50 2.95
N ALA A 12 0.84 2.17 3.04
CA ALA A 12 1.64 2.37 4.23
C ALA A 12 2.55 3.59 4.10
N VAL A 13 2.52 4.48 5.10
CA VAL A 13 3.45 5.60 5.22
C VAL A 13 4.44 5.28 6.33
N LEU A 14 5.53 4.59 5.97
CA LEU A 14 6.66 4.36 6.87
C LEU A 14 7.68 5.49 6.71
N ARG A 15 8.07 6.12 7.82
CA ARG A 15 9.10 7.16 7.86
C ARG A 15 10.30 6.71 8.67
N ASP A 16 11.50 7.08 8.22
CA ASP A 16 12.71 6.95 9.04
C ASP A 16 12.91 8.15 9.98
N ASP A 17 13.91 8.08 10.84
CA ASP A 17 14.24 9.13 11.82
C ASP A 17 14.63 10.47 11.18
N THR A 18 14.95 10.48 9.88
CA THR A 18 15.27 11.68 9.10
C THR A 18 14.07 12.24 8.33
N GLY A 19 12.92 11.56 8.40
CA GLY A 19 11.68 11.94 7.73
C GLY A 19 11.55 11.46 6.28
N ARG A 20 12.44 10.58 5.81
CA ARG A 20 12.32 9.96 4.48
C ARG A 20 11.20 8.93 4.50
N VAL A 21 10.46 8.82 3.40
CA VAL A 21 9.35 7.87 3.23
C VAL A 21 9.81 6.69 2.40
N LEU A 22 9.48 5.47 2.85
CA LEU A 22 9.70 4.26 2.06
C LEU A 22 8.75 4.24 0.86
N LEU A 23 9.29 3.98 -0.33
CA LEU A 23 8.53 3.81 -1.56
C LEU A 23 8.94 2.50 -2.21
N VAL A 24 8.02 1.86 -2.92
CA VAL A 24 8.28 0.70 -3.76
C VAL A 24 8.16 1.08 -5.22
N LYS A 25 8.96 0.44 -6.07
CA LYS A 25 8.90 0.66 -7.52
C LYS A 25 8.10 -0.45 -8.18
N ARG A 26 6.92 -0.11 -8.69
CA ARG A 26 5.93 -1.06 -9.25
C ARG A 26 6.51 -1.94 -10.36
N GLY A 27 6.39 -3.26 -10.23
CA GLY A 27 6.78 -4.25 -11.25
C GLY A 27 5.70 -4.51 -12.32
N ASN A 28 4.45 -4.20 -12.00
CA ASN A 28 3.27 -4.55 -12.81
C ASN A 28 2.60 -3.33 -13.47
N GLU A 29 1.92 -3.57 -14.60
CA GLU A 29 1.02 -2.59 -15.20
C GLU A 29 -0.31 -2.50 -14.41
N PRO A 30 -1.01 -1.35 -14.42
CA PRO A 30 -0.56 -0.06 -14.95
C PRO A 30 0.53 0.57 -14.06
N ASP A 31 1.33 1.47 -14.66
CA ASP A 31 2.39 2.24 -14.00
C ASP A 31 3.66 1.46 -13.59
N ARG A 32 3.99 0.40 -14.34
CA ARG A 32 5.28 -0.30 -14.17
C ARG A 32 6.44 0.70 -14.23
N GLY A 33 7.30 0.66 -13.21
CA GLY A 33 8.47 1.52 -13.04
C GLY A 33 8.19 2.83 -12.30
N ALA A 34 6.94 3.15 -11.97
CA ALA A 34 6.60 4.27 -11.10
C ALA A 34 6.85 3.93 -9.62
N TRP A 35 7.14 4.96 -8.83
CA TRP A 35 7.24 4.84 -7.38
C TRP A 35 5.88 5.04 -6.73
N SER A 36 5.53 4.19 -5.78
CA SER A 36 4.31 4.29 -4.96
C SER A 36 4.60 3.99 -3.49
N LEU A 37 3.67 4.35 -2.61
CA LEU A 37 3.67 3.79 -1.27
C LEU A 37 3.49 2.27 -1.35
N PRO A 38 4.09 1.48 -0.45
CA PRO A 38 3.77 0.07 -0.33
C PRO A 38 2.30 -0.13 0.02
N GLY A 39 1.65 -1.09 -0.60
CA GLY A 39 0.23 -1.34 -0.38
C GLY A 39 -0.49 -1.97 -1.56
N GLY A 40 -1.71 -2.43 -1.29
CA GLY A 40 -2.48 -3.18 -2.26
C GLY A 40 -3.96 -3.25 -1.92
N ARG A 41 -4.66 -4.14 -2.61
CA ARG A 41 -6.11 -4.30 -2.45
C ARG A 41 -6.41 -4.98 -1.11
N ILE A 42 -7.50 -4.58 -0.49
CA ILE A 42 -8.03 -5.31 0.67
C ILE A 42 -8.72 -6.56 0.14
N GLU A 43 -8.33 -7.72 0.65
CA GLU A 43 -8.95 -8.99 0.29
C GLU A 43 -10.36 -9.13 0.89
N ALA A 44 -11.13 -10.11 0.39
CA ALA A 44 -12.45 -10.38 0.94
C ALA A 44 -12.32 -10.81 2.42
N ASP A 45 -13.16 -10.22 3.28
CA ASP A 45 -13.18 -10.44 4.72
C ASP A 45 -11.91 -10.02 5.49
N GLU A 46 -11.00 -9.28 4.85
CA GLU A 46 -9.78 -8.75 5.47
C GLU A 46 -10.02 -7.37 6.12
N LEU A 47 -9.47 -7.15 7.32
CA LEU A 47 -9.47 -5.81 7.93
C LEU A 47 -8.43 -4.93 7.23
N PRO A 48 -8.68 -3.62 7.04
CA PRO A 48 -7.69 -2.72 6.43
C PRO A 48 -6.33 -2.72 7.12
N ILE A 49 -6.32 -2.85 8.46
CA ILE A 49 -5.07 -2.90 9.23
C ILE A 49 -4.28 -4.20 9.00
N ASP A 50 -4.97 -5.30 8.71
CA ASP A 50 -4.33 -6.59 8.43
C ASP A 50 -3.77 -6.56 7.00
N ALA A 51 -4.54 -5.98 6.06
CA ALA A 51 -4.13 -5.77 4.68
C ALA A 51 -2.83 -4.97 4.59
N VAL A 52 -2.71 -3.85 5.30
CA VAL A 52 -1.51 -3.00 5.19
C VAL A 52 -0.27 -3.70 5.77
N VAL A 53 -0.44 -4.51 6.82
CA VAL A 53 0.66 -5.30 7.40
C VAL A 53 1.07 -6.44 6.46
N ARG A 54 0.12 -7.12 5.82
CA ARG A 54 0.38 -8.15 4.81
C ARG A 54 1.15 -7.57 3.63
N GLU A 55 0.65 -6.50 3.03
CA GLU A 55 1.27 -5.84 1.87
C GLU A 55 2.68 -5.33 2.20
N MET A 56 2.88 -4.70 3.37
CA MET A 56 4.23 -4.31 3.81
C MET A 56 5.20 -5.49 3.85
N ARG A 57 4.76 -6.63 4.37
CA ARG A 57 5.58 -7.82 4.44
C ARG A 57 5.85 -8.41 3.05
N GLU A 58 4.83 -8.47 2.21
CA GLU A 58 4.91 -9.04 0.87
C GLU A 58 5.79 -8.22 -0.06
N GLU A 59 5.64 -6.89 -0.08
CA GLU A 59 6.35 -6.02 -1.03
C GLU A 59 7.75 -5.60 -0.57
N THR A 60 7.97 -5.50 0.76
CA THR A 60 9.21 -4.92 1.32
C THR A 60 9.98 -5.87 2.23
N GLY A 61 9.39 -7.02 2.60
CA GLY A 61 9.95 -7.94 3.60
C GLY A 61 9.82 -7.46 5.05
N LEU A 62 9.22 -6.29 5.30
CA LEU A 62 9.11 -5.69 6.62
C LEU A 62 7.78 -6.00 7.30
N THR A 63 7.84 -6.39 8.57
CA THR A 63 6.69 -6.33 9.48
C THR A 63 6.71 -4.99 10.23
N VAL A 64 5.55 -4.36 10.38
CA VAL A 64 5.42 -3.04 11.01
C VAL A 64 4.30 -3.04 12.07
N ASP A 65 4.29 -2.02 12.91
CA ASP A 65 3.16 -1.70 13.78
C ASP A 65 2.28 -0.63 13.10
N VAL A 66 0.96 -0.75 13.20
CA VAL A 66 0.02 0.25 12.63
C VAL A 66 -0.28 1.29 13.69
N ASP A 67 0.10 2.54 13.43
CA ASP A 67 -0.09 3.65 14.37
C ASP A 67 -1.47 4.29 14.24
N GLY A 68 -2.04 4.27 13.03
CA GLY A 68 -3.40 4.76 12.76
C GLY A 68 -3.63 5.23 11.32
N LEU A 69 -4.90 5.53 11.02
CA LEU A 69 -5.31 6.07 9.73
C LEU A 69 -4.88 7.55 9.61
N LEU A 70 -4.14 7.87 8.56
CA LEU A 70 -3.77 9.25 8.21
C LEU A 70 -4.84 9.94 7.39
N GLY A 71 -5.47 9.21 6.48
CA GLY A 71 -6.50 9.74 5.60
C GLY A 71 -6.96 8.73 4.56
N GLN A 72 -7.90 9.16 3.72
CA GLN A 72 -8.43 8.36 2.63
C GLN A 72 -8.31 9.15 1.32
N VAL A 73 -7.81 8.52 0.28
CA VAL A 73 -7.70 9.09 -1.07
C VAL A 73 -8.60 8.31 -2.02
N GLU A 74 -9.37 9.03 -2.83
CA GLU A 74 -10.14 8.42 -3.93
C GLU A 74 -9.46 8.72 -5.28
N ARG A 75 -9.30 7.68 -6.11
CA ARG A 75 -8.74 7.82 -7.47
C ARG A 75 -9.62 7.11 -8.50
N PRO A 76 -9.74 7.61 -9.73
CA PRO A 76 -10.50 6.92 -10.77
C PRO A 76 -9.87 5.56 -11.11
N HIS A 77 -10.71 4.55 -11.34
CA HIS A 77 -10.28 3.26 -11.86
C HIS A 77 -10.30 3.28 -13.41
N PRO A 78 -9.28 2.74 -14.12
CA PRO A 78 -9.20 2.78 -15.58
C PRO A 78 -10.43 2.22 -16.30
N ASP A 79 -11.01 1.14 -15.79
CA ASP A 79 -12.20 0.49 -16.38
C ASP A 79 -13.54 1.10 -15.95
N GLY A 80 -13.51 2.30 -15.36
CA GLY A 80 -14.66 2.91 -14.69
C GLY A 80 -14.75 2.48 -13.22
N GLY A 81 -15.30 3.37 -12.38
CA GLY A 81 -15.29 3.21 -10.93
C GLY A 81 -14.18 4.00 -10.23
N ARG A 82 -13.88 3.64 -8.98
CA ARG A 82 -12.86 4.31 -8.17
C ARG A 82 -12.13 3.38 -7.21
N TYR A 83 -10.86 3.65 -7.02
CA TYR A 83 -10.08 3.21 -5.87
C TYR A 83 -10.42 4.10 -4.67
N VAL A 84 -10.63 3.48 -3.51
CA VAL A 84 -10.69 4.15 -2.21
C VAL A 84 -9.56 3.58 -1.38
N ILE A 85 -8.54 4.40 -1.14
CA ILE A 85 -7.26 4.00 -0.55
C ILE A 85 -7.18 4.59 0.86
N ASP A 86 -7.08 3.72 1.86
CA ASP A 86 -6.87 4.11 3.26
C ASP A 86 -5.36 4.16 3.54
N ASP A 87 -4.82 5.36 3.80
CA ASP A 87 -3.40 5.58 4.07
C ASP A 87 -3.12 5.44 5.57
N PHE A 88 -2.27 4.49 5.98
CA PHE A 88 -1.91 4.24 7.37
C PHE A 88 -0.51 4.73 7.70
N ALA A 89 -0.37 5.39 8.86
CA ALA A 89 0.92 5.55 9.50
C ALA A 89 1.36 4.22 10.09
N VAL A 90 2.61 3.84 9.80
CA VAL A 90 3.21 2.61 10.33
C VAL A 90 4.60 2.90 10.87
N SER A 91 5.00 2.11 11.88
CA SER A 91 6.27 2.29 12.58
C SER A 91 6.93 0.95 12.94
N ASN A 92 8.08 1.05 13.61
CA ASN A 92 8.82 -0.09 14.18
C ASN A 92 9.08 -1.23 13.17
N PRO A 93 9.73 -0.94 12.02
CA PRO A 93 9.97 -1.93 10.99
C PRO A 93 10.90 -3.03 11.49
N ARG A 94 10.51 -4.28 11.24
CA ARG A 94 11.26 -5.48 11.61
C ARG A 94 11.41 -6.36 10.39
N GLY A 95 12.63 -6.84 10.15
CA GLY A 95 12.98 -7.66 9.00
C GLY A 95 14.16 -7.08 8.23
N ALA A 96 14.46 -7.67 7.09
CA ALA A 96 15.42 -7.13 6.14
C ALA A 96 14.66 -6.53 4.96
N LEU A 97 14.93 -5.27 4.65
CA LEU A 97 14.34 -4.60 3.49
C LEU A 97 14.75 -5.36 2.23
N MET A 98 13.77 -5.84 1.50
CA MET A 98 13.95 -6.56 0.23
C MET A 98 12.81 -6.19 -0.69
N ALA A 99 13.14 -5.78 -1.92
CA ALA A 99 12.15 -5.61 -2.96
C ALA A 99 11.64 -7.00 -3.40
N ALA A 100 10.32 -7.21 -3.35
CA ALA A 100 9.70 -8.48 -3.73
C ALA A 100 9.45 -8.61 -5.25
N ASP A 101 8.95 -9.75 -5.72
CA ASP A 101 8.82 -10.04 -7.16
C ASP A 101 7.95 -9.01 -7.93
N ASP A 102 6.98 -8.39 -7.24
CA ASP A 102 6.10 -7.33 -7.77
C ASP A 102 6.63 -5.90 -7.53
N ALA A 103 7.78 -5.75 -6.87
CA ALA A 103 8.49 -4.51 -6.59
C ALA A 103 9.95 -4.59 -7.07
N THR A 104 10.31 -3.81 -8.08
CA THR A 104 11.67 -3.85 -8.67
C THR A 104 12.75 -3.17 -7.82
N ASP A 105 12.35 -2.40 -6.81
CA ASP A 105 13.22 -1.65 -5.89
C ASP A 105 12.44 -1.22 -4.65
N ALA A 106 13.11 -1.13 -3.48
CA ALA A 106 12.54 -0.75 -2.18
C ALA A 106 13.56 -0.03 -1.29
#